data_AF-A0A834EI90-F1
#
_entry.id   AF-A0A834EI90-F1
#
_cell.length_a   1.000
_cell.length_b   1.000
_cell.length_c   1.000
_cell.angle_alpha   90.00
_cell.angle_beta   90.00
_cell.angle_gamma   90.00
#
_symmetry.space_group_name_H-M   'P 1'
#
loop_
_entity.id
_entity.type
_entity.pdbx_description
1 polymer ?
#
loop_
_entity_poly.entity_id
_entity_poly.type
_entity_poly.pdbx_seq_one_letter_code
_entity_poly.pdbx_strand_id
1 'polypeptide(L)'
;MKSLYPLQMGGLKVEMPMDLKVIIYEKPYFHGQAKEFSEHIDSVPDFLKHDGDFQGIGSIRVIGGVWVAYEKEHFKGQQFLLEEGDFEDSTACGALSGPILSFRYLQANFIESSITLFESDLESGKFIDVRNQEISDLEEIGFGTETRSIHVKSGVWVAYQQKFFCGEQYILEKGKYKCFFDWGGSNNTILSIRPVQLEPLGINEPPYLLKAFNKPGFQGECVDFTKEISDLTSFTPCSFKVLRGCWLLYYQEDISDNQCVLEEGLYADLTSCGCPTSTVKSLKPIDYVFEEPSISLFALEHCEGRELHLEEAVNSVLNKDLHFYTQSVWVKSGL
;
A
#
# COMPACT_ATOMS: atom_id res chain seq x y z
N MET A 1 -22.93 -6.86 -26.54
CA MET A 1 -21.64 -6.30 -27.00
C MET A 1 -20.62 -6.75 -25.98
N LYS A 2 -19.66 -7.62 -26.36
CA LYS A 2 -18.60 -8.06 -25.45
C LYS A 2 -17.66 -6.89 -25.26
N SER A 3 -17.44 -6.45 -24.01
CA SER A 3 -16.42 -5.45 -23.73
C SER A 3 -15.07 -6.06 -24.06
N LEU A 4 -14.40 -5.51 -25.08
CA LEU A 4 -13.04 -5.87 -25.45
C LEU A 4 -12.12 -4.82 -24.82
N TYR A 5 -11.95 -4.89 -23.50
CA TYR A 5 -10.82 -4.21 -22.87
C TYR A 5 -9.56 -4.91 -23.39
N PRO A 6 -8.60 -4.18 -23.99
CA PRO A 6 -7.27 -4.72 -24.17
C PRO A 6 -6.77 -5.07 -22.78
N LEU A 7 -6.51 -6.36 -22.52
CA LEU A 7 -5.72 -6.76 -21.37
C LEU A 7 -4.39 -6.02 -21.52
N GLN A 8 -4.06 -5.09 -20.61
CA GLN A 8 -2.64 -4.82 -20.37
C GLN A 8 -2.01 -6.19 -20.12
N MET A 9 -0.96 -6.50 -20.88
CA MET A 9 -0.28 -7.80 -20.82
C MET A 9 0.47 -7.89 -19.49
N GLY A 10 -0.23 -8.23 -18.41
CA GLY A 10 0.32 -8.28 -17.06
C GLY A 10 -0.78 -8.32 -16.00
N GLY A 11 -0.42 -8.77 -14.79
CA GLY A 11 -1.26 -8.60 -13.60
C GLY A 11 -1.31 -7.13 -13.16
N LEU A 12 -2.15 -6.82 -12.18
CA LEU A 12 -2.24 -5.48 -11.61
C LEU A 12 -0.98 -5.17 -10.80
N LYS A 13 -0.38 -4.00 -11.04
CA LYS A 13 0.92 -3.67 -10.45
C LYS A 13 1.02 -2.26 -9.91
N VAL A 14 1.98 -2.05 -9.02
CA VAL A 14 2.38 -0.74 -8.51
C VAL A 14 3.90 -0.73 -8.34
N GLU A 15 4.57 0.29 -8.85
CA GLU A 15 6.02 0.48 -8.69
C GLU A 15 6.31 1.39 -7.50
N MET A 16 5.48 2.43 -7.29
CA MET A 16 5.69 3.49 -6.30
C MET A 16 4.47 3.73 -5.42
N PRO A 17 4.11 2.79 -4.53
CA PRO A 17 2.86 2.84 -3.76
C PRO A 17 2.69 4.09 -2.90
N MET A 18 3.80 4.71 -2.49
CA MET A 18 3.81 5.91 -1.63
C MET A 18 4.01 7.23 -2.39
N ASP A 19 4.32 7.20 -3.70
CA ASP A 19 4.46 8.44 -4.50
C ASP A 19 3.11 8.84 -5.12
N LEU A 20 2.14 9.05 -4.25
CA LEU A 20 0.75 9.34 -4.62
C LEU A 20 0.66 10.56 -5.53
N LYS A 21 0.32 10.34 -6.80
CA LYS A 21 0.14 11.43 -7.76
C LYS A 21 -0.73 11.02 -8.93
N VAL A 22 -1.75 11.83 -9.20
CA VAL A 22 -2.66 11.70 -10.34
C VAL A 22 -2.76 13.04 -11.06
N ILE A 23 -2.82 12.98 -12.38
CA ILE A 23 -3.11 14.11 -13.25
C ILE A 23 -4.36 13.81 -14.04
N ILE A 24 -5.40 14.64 -13.88
CA ILE A 24 -6.62 14.58 -14.68
C ILE A 24 -6.56 15.63 -15.78
N TYR A 25 -7.06 15.28 -16.96
CA TYR A 25 -7.12 16.16 -18.13
C TYR A 25 -8.55 16.36 -18.56
N GLU A 26 -8.88 17.58 -19.01
CA GLU A 26 -10.22 17.95 -19.48
C GLU A 26 -10.65 17.13 -20.69
N LYS A 27 -9.71 16.76 -21.58
CA LYS A 27 -10.01 16.07 -22.85
C LYS A 27 -9.32 14.70 -22.92
N PRO A 28 -9.82 13.81 -23.80
CA PRO A 28 -9.14 12.55 -24.10
C PRO A 28 -7.71 12.74 -24.60
N TYR A 29 -6.91 11.69 -24.48
CA TYR A 29 -5.51 11.62 -24.93
C TYR A 29 -4.62 12.72 -24.34
N PHE A 30 -4.86 13.11 -23.08
CA PHE A 30 -4.03 14.04 -22.30
C PHE A 30 -3.99 15.48 -22.85
N HIS A 31 -5.12 15.95 -23.40
CA HIS A 31 -5.27 17.30 -23.92
C HIS A 31 -6.13 18.19 -23.01
N GLY A 32 -6.08 19.51 -23.27
CA GLY A 32 -6.88 20.50 -22.54
C GLY A 32 -6.23 20.92 -21.22
N GLN A 33 -7.03 21.50 -20.32
CA GLN A 33 -6.55 21.85 -18.99
C GLN A 33 -6.21 20.58 -18.19
N ALA A 34 -5.18 20.65 -17.36
CA ALA A 34 -4.73 19.55 -16.53
C ALA A 34 -4.69 19.98 -15.06
N LYS A 35 -5.05 19.06 -14.17
CA LYS A 35 -5.00 19.28 -12.73
C LYS A 35 -4.37 18.10 -12.03
N GLU A 36 -3.44 18.39 -11.14
CA GLU A 36 -2.69 17.40 -10.38
C GLU A 36 -3.19 17.36 -8.93
N PHE A 37 -3.23 16.16 -8.35
CA PHE A 37 -3.46 15.97 -6.93
C PHE A 37 -2.71 14.74 -6.39
N SER A 38 -2.47 14.76 -5.08
CA SER A 38 -1.76 13.72 -4.32
C SER A 38 -2.53 13.29 -3.06
N GLU A 39 -3.80 13.67 -2.96
CA GLU A 39 -4.67 13.41 -1.81
C GLU A 39 -6.01 12.82 -2.26
N HIS A 40 -6.83 12.38 -1.31
CA HIS A 40 -8.19 11.95 -1.60
C HIS A 40 -9.03 13.12 -2.12
N ILE A 41 -9.81 12.87 -3.17
CA ILE A 41 -10.78 13.83 -3.71
C ILE A 41 -12.16 13.24 -3.46
N ASP A 42 -12.88 13.74 -2.46
CA ASP A 42 -14.23 13.27 -2.14
C ASP A 42 -15.31 13.87 -3.07
N SER A 43 -15.04 15.01 -3.69
CA SER A 43 -15.88 15.64 -4.72
C SER A 43 -15.03 16.26 -5.81
N VAL A 44 -15.06 15.66 -7.00
CA VAL A 44 -14.44 16.21 -8.21
C VAL A 44 -15.06 17.57 -8.59
N PRO A 45 -16.41 17.75 -8.58
CA PRO A 45 -16.99 19.07 -8.81
C PRO A 45 -16.41 20.16 -7.90
N ASP A 46 -16.28 19.88 -6.59
CA ASP A 46 -15.77 20.86 -5.63
C ASP A 46 -14.28 21.15 -5.82
N PHE A 47 -13.50 20.11 -6.10
CA PHE A 47 -12.10 20.24 -6.48
C PHE A 47 -11.90 21.09 -7.74
N LEU A 48 -12.84 21.03 -8.68
CA LEU A 48 -12.80 21.78 -9.94
C LEU A 48 -13.49 23.15 -9.88
N LYS A 49 -14.27 23.48 -8.84
CA LYS A 49 -15.05 24.75 -8.73
C LYS A 49 -14.24 26.02 -9.00
N HIS A 50 -12.94 26.01 -8.72
CA HIS A 50 -12.05 27.14 -8.94
C HIS A 50 -11.55 27.29 -10.40
N ASP A 51 -11.79 26.28 -11.25
CA ASP A 51 -11.48 26.26 -12.68
C ASP A 51 -12.78 26.35 -13.49
N GLY A 52 -13.23 27.57 -13.79
CA GLY A 52 -14.51 27.82 -14.47
C GLY A 52 -14.67 27.18 -15.86
N ASP A 53 -13.59 26.66 -16.44
CA ASP A 53 -13.58 26.03 -17.77
C ASP A 53 -13.49 24.48 -17.71
N PHE A 54 -13.29 23.87 -16.54
CA PHE A 54 -13.09 22.42 -16.45
C PHE A 54 -14.44 21.67 -16.50
N GLN A 55 -14.80 21.16 -17.69
CA GLN A 55 -16.12 20.56 -17.96
C GLN A 55 -16.24 19.09 -17.55
N GLY A 56 -15.15 18.42 -17.20
CA GLY A 56 -15.14 17.01 -16.82
C GLY A 56 -13.78 16.36 -17.07
N ILE A 57 -13.67 15.09 -16.73
CA ILE A 57 -12.43 14.32 -16.88
C ILE A 57 -12.50 13.56 -18.20
N GLY A 58 -11.62 13.92 -19.14
CA GLY A 58 -11.48 13.29 -20.44
C GLY A 58 -10.40 12.20 -20.49
N SER A 59 -9.33 12.35 -19.72
CA SER A 59 -8.26 11.34 -19.58
C SER A 59 -7.51 11.49 -18.25
N ILE A 60 -6.80 10.44 -17.83
CA ILE A 60 -6.15 10.36 -16.51
C ILE A 60 -4.75 9.78 -16.66
N ARG A 61 -3.78 10.35 -15.94
CA ARG A 61 -2.47 9.72 -15.71
C ARG A 61 -2.28 9.45 -14.24
N VAL A 62 -2.04 8.21 -13.88
CA VAL A 62 -1.59 7.83 -12.54
C VAL A 62 -0.08 7.75 -12.58
N ILE A 63 0.57 8.70 -11.94
CA ILE A 63 2.04 8.79 -11.91
C ILE A 63 2.60 7.88 -10.82
N GLY A 64 1.89 7.74 -9.70
CA GLY A 64 2.31 6.88 -8.61
C GLY A 64 1.18 6.54 -7.64
N GLY A 65 1.29 5.38 -7.03
CA GLY A 65 0.31 4.81 -6.14
C GLY A 65 -0.81 4.06 -6.85
N VAL A 66 -1.65 3.39 -6.07
CA VAL A 66 -2.85 2.72 -6.57
C VAL A 66 -4.07 3.52 -6.17
N TRP A 67 -4.94 3.81 -7.13
CA TRP A 67 -6.11 4.66 -6.90
C TRP A 67 -7.41 3.92 -7.22
N VAL A 68 -8.48 4.39 -6.59
CA VAL A 68 -9.85 3.98 -6.89
C VAL A 68 -10.61 5.23 -7.30
N ALA A 69 -11.09 5.22 -8.53
CA ALA A 69 -12.07 6.16 -9.02
C ALA A 69 -13.48 5.64 -8.73
N TYR A 70 -14.39 6.55 -8.40
CA TYR A 70 -15.77 6.22 -8.07
C TYR A 70 -16.73 7.01 -8.94
N GLU A 71 -17.82 6.34 -9.34
CA GLU A 71 -18.92 6.94 -10.10
C GLU A 71 -19.59 8.11 -9.37
N LYS A 72 -19.63 8.07 -8.03
CA LYS A 72 -20.31 9.08 -7.20
C LYS A 72 -19.33 9.76 -6.25
N GLU A 73 -19.72 10.94 -5.79
CA GLU A 73 -19.02 11.67 -4.72
C GLU A 73 -18.99 10.84 -3.43
N HIS A 74 -18.02 11.15 -2.58
CA HIS A 74 -17.77 10.52 -1.29
C HIS A 74 -17.56 9.00 -1.38
N PHE A 75 -16.82 8.55 -2.40
CA PHE A 75 -16.34 7.18 -2.56
C PHE A 75 -17.46 6.14 -2.68
N LYS A 76 -18.48 6.44 -3.51
CA LYS A 76 -19.69 5.63 -3.67
C LYS A 76 -19.93 5.21 -5.12
N GLY A 77 -20.79 4.21 -5.30
CA GLY A 77 -21.18 3.73 -6.62
C GLY A 77 -20.16 2.77 -7.21
N GLN A 78 -20.16 2.65 -8.54
CA GLN A 78 -19.22 1.78 -9.24
C GLN A 78 -17.77 2.20 -8.96
N GLN A 79 -16.92 1.21 -8.74
CA GLN A 79 -15.50 1.38 -8.43
C GLN A 79 -14.66 1.01 -9.66
N PHE A 80 -13.57 1.74 -9.86
CA PHE A 80 -12.60 1.51 -10.93
C PHE A 80 -11.20 1.60 -10.36
N LEU A 81 -10.44 0.51 -10.44
CA LEU A 81 -9.03 0.55 -10.07
C LEU A 81 -8.24 1.31 -11.13
N LEU A 82 -7.41 2.23 -10.69
CA LEU A 82 -6.44 2.94 -11.51
C LEU A 82 -5.04 2.58 -10.99
N GLU A 83 -4.36 1.68 -11.71
CA GLU A 83 -2.94 1.41 -11.52
C GLU A 83 -2.08 2.51 -12.16
N GLU A 84 -0.78 2.48 -11.89
CA GLU A 84 0.18 3.42 -12.49
C GLU A 84 0.16 3.29 -14.03
N GLY A 85 0.00 4.42 -14.72
CA GLY A 85 -0.09 4.44 -16.17
C GLY A 85 -1.03 5.48 -16.76
N ASP A 86 -1.25 5.34 -18.06
CA ASP A 86 -1.93 6.28 -18.94
C ASP A 86 -3.33 5.75 -19.32
N PHE A 87 -4.38 6.46 -18.90
CA PHE A 87 -5.77 6.18 -19.24
C PHE A 87 -6.27 7.24 -20.23
N GLU A 88 -6.15 6.91 -21.51
CA GLU A 88 -6.34 7.86 -22.62
C GLU A 88 -7.78 8.36 -22.78
N ASP A 89 -8.77 7.62 -22.30
CA ASP A 89 -10.17 8.03 -22.34
C ASP A 89 -11.01 7.33 -21.25
N SER A 90 -12.31 7.65 -21.21
CA SER A 90 -13.24 7.04 -20.25
C SER A 90 -13.36 5.52 -20.41
N THR A 91 -13.16 5.00 -21.63
CA THR A 91 -13.18 3.56 -21.87
C THR A 91 -11.93 2.90 -21.32
N ALA A 92 -10.76 3.52 -21.43
CA ALA A 92 -9.52 3.00 -20.86
C ALA A 92 -9.60 2.82 -19.33
N CYS A 93 -10.33 3.68 -18.63
CA CYS A 93 -10.51 3.63 -17.17
C CYS A 93 -11.40 2.46 -16.69
N GLY A 94 -11.99 1.67 -17.60
CA GLY A 94 -13.05 0.72 -17.23
C GLY A 94 -14.37 1.41 -16.81
N ALA A 95 -14.41 2.75 -16.82
CA ALA A 95 -15.59 3.53 -16.51
C ALA A 95 -16.66 3.29 -17.57
N LEU A 96 -17.73 2.60 -17.19
CA LEU A 96 -18.89 2.35 -18.06
C LEU A 96 -19.62 3.68 -18.32
N SER A 97 -19.13 4.53 -19.22
CA SER A 97 -19.75 5.78 -19.71
C SER A 97 -20.19 6.82 -18.64
N GLY A 98 -20.02 6.53 -17.34
CA GLY A 98 -20.45 7.37 -16.23
C GLY A 98 -19.40 8.39 -15.81
N PRO A 99 -19.78 9.45 -15.09
CA PRO A 99 -18.84 10.43 -14.56
C PRO A 99 -17.98 9.80 -13.47
N ILE A 100 -16.72 10.23 -13.36
CA ILE A 100 -15.89 9.95 -12.19
C ILE A 100 -16.01 11.17 -11.26
N LEU A 101 -16.48 10.94 -10.03
CA LEU A 101 -16.85 12.01 -9.11
C LEU A 101 -16.08 12.01 -7.79
N SER A 102 -15.32 10.96 -7.50
CA SER A 102 -14.35 10.96 -6.39
C SER A 102 -13.18 10.00 -6.64
N PHE A 103 -12.05 10.27 -5.98
CA PHE A 103 -10.81 9.50 -6.07
C PHE A 103 -10.26 9.22 -4.67
N ARG A 104 -9.84 7.98 -4.44
CA ARG A 104 -9.18 7.57 -3.20
C ARG A 104 -7.94 6.74 -3.52
N TYR A 105 -6.79 7.06 -2.94
CA TYR A 105 -5.64 6.19 -3.02
C TYR A 105 -5.76 5.02 -2.03
N LEU A 106 -5.12 3.91 -2.34
CA LEU A 106 -5.06 2.72 -1.50
C LEU A 106 -3.71 2.67 -0.81
N GLN A 107 -3.72 2.43 0.50
CA GLN A 107 -2.52 2.24 1.29
C GLN A 107 -2.52 0.82 1.85
N ALA A 108 -1.63 -0.01 1.33
CA ALA A 108 -1.49 -1.40 1.73
C ALA A 108 -0.02 -1.85 1.60
N ASN A 109 0.28 -2.99 2.22
CA ASN A 109 1.49 -3.72 1.91
C ASN A 109 1.23 -4.58 0.66
N PHE A 110 1.90 -4.26 -0.45
CA PHE A 110 1.74 -4.92 -1.75
C PHE A 110 2.74 -6.07 -1.99
N ILE A 111 3.57 -6.41 -1.00
CA ILE A 111 4.57 -7.49 -1.08
C ILE A 111 3.90 -8.86 -1.01
N GLU A 112 2.98 -9.04 -0.06
CA GLU A 112 2.24 -10.29 0.12
C GLU A 112 0.73 -10.03 0.09
N SER A 113 0.02 -10.79 -0.73
CA SER A 113 -1.43 -10.75 -0.87
C SER A 113 -2.04 -12.10 -0.50
N SER A 114 -3.02 -12.09 0.40
CA SER A 114 -3.76 -13.28 0.82
C SER A 114 -5.23 -12.99 1.04
N ILE A 115 -6.09 -13.83 0.44
CA ILE A 115 -7.55 -13.72 0.51
C ILE A 115 -8.18 -15.10 0.69
N THR A 116 -9.27 -15.16 1.44
CA THR A 116 -10.12 -16.35 1.55
C THR A 116 -11.54 -16.01 1.10
N LEU A 117 -12.09 -16.80 0.19
CA LEU A 117 -13.47 -16.68 -0.29
C LEU A 117 -14.29 -17.84 0.25
N PHE A 118 -15.51 -17.57 0.69
CA PHE A 118 -16.43 -18.57 1.24
C PHE A 118 -17.69 -18.62 0.38
N GLU A 119 -18.09 -19.81 -0.04
CA GLU A 119 -19.33 -20.04 -0.80
C GLU A 119 -20.57 -20.03 0.13
N SER A 120 -20.38 -20.32 1.42
CA SER A 120 -21.46 -20.41 2.41
C SER A 120 -20.98 -20.06 3.82
N ASP A 121 -21.92 -19.65 4.69
CA ASP A 121 -21.66 -19.40 6.12
C ASP A 121 -21.68 -20.70 6.96
N LEU A 122 -21.97 -21.85 6.34
CA LEU A 122 -21.98 -23.15 7.01
C LEU A 122 -20.56 -23.65 7.27
N GLU A 123 -20.33 -24.38 8.37
CA GLU A 123 -19.02 -24.98 8.68
C GLU A 123 -18.56 -25.99 7.61
N SER A 124 -19.49 -26.65 6.93
CA SER A 124 -19.23 -27.53 5.79
C SER A 124 -19.16 -26.79 4.44
N GLY A 125 -19.26 -25.46 4.46
CA GLY A 125 -19.25 -24.61 3.28
C GLY A 125 -17.90 -24.65 2.58
N LYS A 126 -17.93 -24.61 1.24
CA LYS A 126 -16.71 -24.58 0.45
C LYS A 126 -16.00 -23.24 0.62
N PHE A 127 -14.68 -23.28 0.70
CA PHE A 127 -13.85 -22.09 0.70
C PHE A 127 -12.58 -22.32 -0.11
N ILE A 128 -11.96 -21.23 -0.54
CA ILE A 128 -10.63 -21.24 -1.15
C ILE A 128 -9.75 -20.21 -0.45
N ASP A 129 -8.48 -20.54 -0.25
CA ASP A 129 -7.45 -19.61 0.20
C ASP A 129 -6.50 -19.36 -0.98
N VAL A 130 -6.36 -18.10 -1.39
CA VAL A 130 -5.54 -17.69 -2.52
C VAL A 130 -4.43 -16.76 -2.03
N ARG A 131 -3.21 -16.99 -2.49
CA ARG A 131 -2.03 -16.21 -2.12
C ARG A 131 -1.20 -15.87 -3.34
N ASN A 132 -0.84 -14.59 -3.49
CA ASN A 132 0.09 -14.08 -4.50
C ASN A 132 -0.21 -14.50 -5.95
N GLN A 133 -1.46 -14.86 -6.27
CA GLN A 133 -1.86 -15.36 -7.58
C GLN A 133 -3.25 -14.85 -7.94
N GLU A 134 -3.44 -14.56 -9.24
CA GLU A 134 -4.73 -14.28 -9.83
C GLU A 134 -5.49 -15.55 -10.24
N ILE A 135 -6.81 -15.52 -10.16
CA ILE A 135 -7.70 -16.60 -10.60
C ILE A 135 -8.66 -16.03 -11.65
N SER A 136 -8.50 -16.46 -12.89
CA SER A 136 -9.32 -16.01 -14.02
C SER A 136 -10.70 -16.68 -14.10
N ASP A 137 -10.88 -17.86 -13.52
CA ASP A 137 -12.16 -18.56 -13.44
C ASP A 137 -12.27 -19.32 -12.12
N LEU A 138 -13.08 -18.80 -11.20
CA LEU A 138 -13.33 -19.42 -9.90
C LEU A 138 -14.10 -20.75 -10.01
N GLU A 139 -14.90 -20.93 -11.06
CA GLU A 139 -15.60 -22.19 -11.29
C GLU A 139 -14.64 -23.30 -11.75
N GLU A 140 -13.62 -22.94 -12.55
CA GLU A 140 -12.62 -23.89 -13.07
C GLU A 140 -11.78 -24.51 -11.95
N ILE A 141 -11.42 -23.72 -10.93
CA ILE A 141 -10.75 -24.23 -9.73
C ILE A 141 -11.72 -24.89 -8.72
N GLY A 142 -13.00 -24.97 -9.10
CA GLY A 142 -14.04 -25.66 -8.37
C GLY A 142 -14.64 -24.86 -7.21
N PHE A 143 -14.45 -23.55 -7.08
CA PHE A 143 -15.06 -22.80 -5.98
C PHE A 143 -16.60 -22.68 -6.15
N GLY A 144 -17.07 -22.21 -7.30
CA GLY A 144 -18.50 -22.02 -7.58
C GLY A 144 -18.78 -20.65 -8.22
N THR A 145 -20.05 -20.32 -8.41
CA THR A 145 -20.50 -19.05 -9.03
C THR A 145 -20.90 -17.97 -8.02
N GLU A 146 -21.05 -18.34 -6.75
CA GLU A 146 -21.50 -17.45 -5.69
C GLU A 146 -20.45 -17.35 -4.58
N THR A 147 -20.16 -16.12 -4.17
CA THR A 147 -19.32 -15.80 -3.02
C THR A 147 -20.19 -15.21 -1.94
N ARG A 148 -20.28 -15.91 -0.80
CA ARG A 148 -21.08 -15.48 0.34
C ARG A 148 -20.35 -14.45 1.19
N SER A 149 -19.10 -14.70 1.51
CA SER A 149 -18.27 -13.80 2.31
C SER A 149 -16.80 -13.89 1.90
N ILE A 150 -16.04 -12.86 2.26
CA ILE A 150 -14.63 -12.70 1.90
C ILE A 150 -13.84 -12.26 3.12
N HIS A 151 -12.66 -12.85 3.30
CA HIS A 151 -11.68 -12.38 4.25
C HIS A 151 -10.37 -12.04 3.55
N VAL A 152 -10.06 -10.76 3.43
CA VAL A 152 -8.76 -10.29 2.95
C VAL A 152 -7.82 -10.23 4.14
N LYS A 153 -6.80 -11.09 4.15
CA LYS A 153 -5.80 -11.18 5.22
C LYS A 153 -4.70 -10.14 5.02
N SER A 154 -4.26 -9.97 3.77
CA SER A 154 -3.21 -9.03 3.35
C SER A 154 -3.34 -8.64 1.88
N GLY A 155 -2.69 -7.55 1.51
CA GLY A 155 -2.70 -6.98 0.16
C GLY A 155 -4.01 -6.27 -0.20
N VAL A 156 -4.08 -5.86 -1.46
CA VAL A 156 -5.29 -5.35 -2.11
C VAL A 156 -5.68 -6.32 -3.21
N TRP A 157 -6.96 -6.65 -3.29
CA TRP A 157 -7.50 -7.53 -4.31
C TRP A 157 -8.57 -6.80 -5.11
N VAL A 158 -8.68 -7.15 -6.39
CA VAL A 158 -9.82 -6.76 -7.22
C VAL A 158 -10.60 -8.02 -7.57
N ALA A 159 -11.86 -8.04 -7.15
CA ALA A 159 -12.82 -9.06 -7.53
C ALA A 159 -13.67 -8.57 -8.69
N TYR A 160 -14.04 -9.50 -9.57
CA TYR A 160 -14.78 -9.22 -10.79
C TYR A 160 -16.03 -10.09 -10.85
N GLN A 161 -17.14 -9.47 -11.26
CA GLN A 161 -18.42 -10.16 -11.40
C GLN A 161 -18.38 -11.24 -12.48
N GLN A 162 -17.53 -11.11 -13.50
CA GLN A 162 -17.40 -12.08 -14.59
C GLN A 162 -16.02 -12.76 -14.60
N LYS A 163 -15.93 -13.85 -15.35
CA LYS A 163 -14.68 -14.58 -15.61
C LYS A 163 -13.70 -13.69 -16.38
N PHE A 164 -12.43 -14.04 -16.34
CA PHE A 164 -11.34 -13.39 -17.05
C PHE A 164 -11.27 -11.88 -16.76
N PHE A 165 -11.54 -11.51 -15.52
CA PHE A 165 -11.38 -10.15 -14.99
C PHE A 165 -12.26 -9.12 -15.71
N CYS A 166 -13.49 -9.53 -16.00
CA CYS A 166 -14.47 -8.73 -16.72
C CYS A 166 -15.67 -8.35 -15.83
N GLY A 167 -16.44 -7.36 -16.29
CA GLY A 167 -17.65 -6.91 -15.59
C GLY A 167 -17.37 -5.90 -14.47
N GLU A 168 -18.30 -5.78 -13.53
CA GLU A 168 -18.15 -4.88 -12.38
C GLU A 168 -16.94 -5.28 -11.54
N GLN A 169 -16.17 -4.27 -11.11
CA GLN A 169 -15.01 -4.42 -10.23
C GLN A 169 -15.39 -4.09 -8.78
N TYR A 170 -14.81 -4.84 -7.85
CA TYR A 170 -14.93 -4.61 -6.42
C TYR A 170 -13.53 -4.59 -5.81
N ILE A 171 -13.13 -3.46 -5.22
CA ILE A 171 -11.80 -3.29 -4.62
C ILE A 171 -11.90 -3.73 -3.17
N LEU A 172 -11.04 -4.68 -2.80
CA LEU A 172 -11.05 -5.38 -1.52
C LEU A 172 -9.73 -5.10 -0.79
N GLU A 173 -9.83 -4.31 0.27
CA GLU A 173 -8.73 -4.02 1.21
C GLU A 173 -8.77 -5.03 2.37
N LYS A 174 -7.71 -5.06 3.18
CA LYS A 174 -7.63 -5.93 4.37
C LYS A 174 -8.88 -5.80 5.24
N GLY A 175 -9.57 -6.90 5.48
CA GLY A 175 -10.84 -6.86 6.19
C GLY A 175 -11.67 -8.14 6.11
N LYS A 176 -12.85 -8.09 6.74
CA LYS A 176 -13.88 -9.13 6.66
C LYS A 176 -15.13 -8.54 6.03
N TYR A 177 -15.51 -9.09 4.89
CA TYR A 177 -16.72 -8.72 4.16
C TYR A 177 -17.72 -9.87 4.30
N LYS A 178 -18.84 -9.63 4.97
CA LYS A 178 -19.82 -10.65 5.36
C LYS A 178 -20.83 -10.96 4.26
N CYS A 179 -21.01 -10.04 3.33
CA CYS A 179 -21.97 -10.18 2.24
C CYS A 179 -21.67 -9.18 1.11
N PHE A 180 -22.40 -9.34 0.00
CA PHE A 180 -22.20 -8.51 -1.18
C PHE A 180 -22.37 -7.01 -1.01
N PHE A 181 -23.16 -6.58 -0.04
CA PHE A 181 -23.26 -5.17 0.29
C PHE A 181 -21.93 -4.58 0.80
N ASP A 182 -21.12 -5.38 1.50
CA ASP A 182 -19.88 -4.90 2.12
C ASP A 182 -18.80 -4.58 1.06
N TRP A 183 -18.77 -5.29 -0.07
CA TRP A 183 -17.86 -4.99 -1.19
C TRP A 183 -18.48 -4.11 -2.28
N GLY A 184 -19.70 -3.61 -2.06
CA GLY A 184 -20.41 -2.74 -2.99
C GLY A 184 -21.02 -3.45 -4.20
N GLY A 185 -21.21 -4.77 -4.13
CA GLY A 185 -21.86 -5.56 -5.15
C GLY A 185 -23.38 -5.40 -5.18
N SER A 186 -23.98 -5.78 -6.31
CA SER A 186 -25.44 -5.92 -6.47
C SER A 186 -25.94 -7.35 -6.23
N ASN A 187 -25.04 -8.33 -6.24
CA ASN A 187 -25.29 -9.74 -5.99
C ASN A 187 -24.02 -10.44 -5.47
N ASN A 188 -24.13 -11.74 -5.17
CA ASN A 188 -23.03 -12.56 -4.67
C ASN A 188 -22.07 -13.07 -5.76
N THR A 189 -22.26 -12.69 -7.03
CA THR A 189 -21.48 -13.27 -8.13
C THR A 189 -20.10 -12.65 -8.19
N ILE A 190 -19.08 -13.46 -7.94
CA ILE A 190 -17.68 -13.16 -8.20
C ILE A 190 -17.12 -14.38 -8.93
N LEU A 191 -16.55 -14.16 -10.12
CA LEU A 191 -16.09 -15.25 -10.99
C LEU A 191 -14.59 -15.16 -11.32
N SER A 192 -13.93 -14.04 -11.01
CA SER A 192 -12.47 -13.93 -11.08
C SER A 192 -11.94 -12.92 -10.08
N ILE A 193 -10.69 -13.09 -9.65
CA ILE A 193 -10.02 -12.24 -8.66
C ILE A 193 -8.55 -12.08 -9.02
N ARG A 194 -7.94 -10.94 -8.69
CA ARG A 194 -6.50 -10.70 -8.85
C ARG A 194 -5.96 -9.79 -7.75
N PRO A 195 -4.75 -10.05 -7.23
CA PRO A 195 -4.09 -9.12 -6.31
C PRO A 195 -3.47 -7.95 -7.08
N VAL A 196 -3.30 -6.82 -6.41
CA VAL A 196 -2.38 -5.77 -6.85
C VAL A 196 -1.02 -6.06 -6.24
N GLN A 197 0.01 -6.21 -7.07
CA GLN A 197 1.34 -6.63 -6.64
C GLN A 197 2.36 -5.51 -6.76
N LEU A 198 3.30 -5.44 -5.82
CA LEU A 198 4.47 -4.58 -5.97
C LEU A 198 5.31 -5.11 -7.14
N GLU A 199 5.56 -4.27 -8.14
CA GLU A 199 6.45 -4.64 -9.24
C GLU A 199 7.90 -4.61 -8.76
N PRO A 200 8.67 -5.71 -8.97
CA PRO A 200 10.07 -5.73 -8.61
C PRO A 200 10.86 -4.66 -9.36
N LEU A 201 11.77 -4.02 -8.64
CA LEU A 201 12.61 -2.96 -9.18
C LEU A 201 13.40 -3.43 -10.41
N GLY A 202 13.48 -2.56 -11.41
CA GLY A 202 14.49 -2.66 -12.44
C GLY A 202 15.90 -2.47 -11.86
N ILE A 203 16.91 -3.08 -12.49
CA ILE A 203 18.31 -3.08 -12.03
C ILE A 203 18.90 -1.66 -11.84
N ASN A 204 18.33 -0.66 -12.53
CA ASN A 204 18.84 0.72 -12.54
C ASN A 204 18.18 1.63 -11.51
N GLU A 205 17.21 1.14 -10.76
CA GLU A 205 16.48 1.98 -9.82
C GLU A 205 17.08 1.93 -8.41
N PRO A 206 17.04 3.05 -7.66
CA PRO A 206 17.61 3.06 -6.32
C PRO A 206 16.79 2.15 -5.39
N PRO A 207 17.45 1.27 -4.61
CA PRO A 207 16.77 0.39 -3.64
C PRO A 207 16.20 1.15 -2.44
N TYR A 208 16.69 2.36 -2.19
CA TYR A 208 16.23 3.24 -1.12
C TYR A 208 15.88 4.61 -1.69
N LEU A 209 14.75 5.15 -1.26
CA LEU A 209 14.31 6.48 -1.63
C LEU A 209 13.45 7.07 -0.53
N LEU A 210 13.92 8.17 0.05
CA LEU A 210 13.20 8.92 1.06
C LEU A 210 13.16 10.38 0.64
N LYS A 211 11.96 10.94 0.59
CA LYS A 211 11.72 12.34 0.26
C LYS A 211 11.36 13.10 1.51
N ALA A 212 12.17 14.09 1.85
CA ALA A 212 11.99 14.90 3.05
C ALA A 212 11.50 16.30 2.68
N PHE A 213 10.67 16.89 3.54
CA PHE A 213 10.05 18.20 3.33
C PHE A 213 10.31 19.11 4.52
N ASN A 214 10.56 20.40 4.30
CA ASN A 214 10.85 21.35 5.38
C ASN A 214 9.60 21.89 6.09
N LYS A 215 8.39 21.48 5.68
CA LYS A 215 7.14 21.75 6.40
C LYS A 215 6.36 20.45 6.64
N PRO A 216 5.46 20.42 7.64
CA PRO A 216 4.50 19.34 7.81
C PRO A 216 3.59 19.17 6.58
N GLY A 217 2.96 18.00 6.47
CA GLY A 217 1.99 17.68 5.42
C GLY A 217 2.59 17.62 4.01
N PHE A 218 3.88 17.28 3.89
CA PHE A 218 4.58 17.17 2.60
C PHE A 218 4.65 18.48 1.81
N GLN A 219 4.80 19.60 2.51
CA GLN A 219 4.81 20.94 1.93
C GLN A 219 6.19 21.60 1.97
N GLY A 220 6.35 22.68 1.20
CA GLY A 220 7.56 23.50 1.21
C GLY A 220 8.66 22.96 0.31
N GLU A 221 9.92 23.24 0.67
CA GLU A 221 11.07 22.72 -0.05
C GLU A 221 11.24 21.24 0.27
N CYS A 222 11.61 20.45 -0.73
CA CYS A 222 11.81 19.02 -0.58
C CYS A 222 13.14 18.56 -1.17
N VAL A 223 13.68 17.48 -0.61
CA VAL A 223 14.93 16.85 -1.02
C VAL A 223 14.75 15.34 -1.04
N ASP A 224 15.23 14.71 -2.11
CA ASP A 224 15.22 13.26 -2.28
C ASP A 224 16.57 12.67 -1.82
N PHE A 225 16.51 11.62 -1.02
CA PHE A 225 17.65 10.92 -0.46
C PHE A 225 17.66 9.45 -0.90
N THR A 226 18.81 8.98 -1.37
CA THR A 226 19.01 7.58 -1.83
C THR A 226 20.17 6.87 -1.12
N LYS A 227 20.88 7.58 -0.23
CA LYS A 227 22.04 7.10 0.53
C LYS A 227 22.02 7.71 1.93
N GLU A 228 22.92 7.29 2.80
CA GLU A 228 23.10 7.87 4.13
C GLU A 228 23.48 9.36 4.07
N ILE A 229 22.94 10.14 5.01
CA ILE A 229 23.22 11.56 5.23
C ILE A 229 23.56 11.74 6.69
N SER A 230 24.80 12.13 6.99
CA SER A 230 25.29 12.30 8.35
C SER A 230 25.06 13.70 8.93
N ASP A 231 24.64 14.67 8.11
CA ASP A 231 24.42 16.06 8.53
C ASP A 231 23.26 16.71 7.73
N LEU A 232 22.25 17.19 8.45
CA LEU A 232 21.08 17.89 7.92
C LEU A 232 21.04 19.38 8.33
N THR A 233 22.16 19.98 8.73
CA THR A 233 22.19 21.39 9.16
C THR A 233 21.71 22.40 8.12
N SER A 234 21.84 22.10 6.82
CA SER A 234 21.34 22.96 5.73
C SER A 234 19.85 22.79 5.42
N PHE A 235 19.19 21.76 5.98
CA PHE A 235 17.81 21.42 5.68
C PHE A 235 17.14 20.75 6.88
N THR A 236 16.21 21.43 7.53
CA THR A 236 15.47 20.87 8.67
C THR A 236 14.18 20.19 8.19
N PRO A 237 14.13 18.85 8.12
CA PRO A 237 12.93 18.15 7.71
C PRO A 237 11.86 18.22 8.81
N CYS A 238 10.61 18.37 8.39
CA CYS A 238 9.42 18.34 9.24
C CYS A 238 8.44 17.22 8.86
N SER A 239 8.54 16.66 7.65
CA SER A 239 7.74 15.50 7.20
C SER A 239 8.50 14.68 6.16
N PHE A 240 8.12 13.41 6.01
CA PHE A 240 8.81 12.45 5.15
C PHE A 240 7.84 11.58 4.36
N LYS A 241 8.17 11.33 3.09
CA LYS A 241 7.65 10.19 2.34
C LYS A 241 8.78 9.18 2.21
N VAL A 242 8.66 8.04 2.88
CA VAL A 242 9.57 6.92 2.68
C VAL A 242 9.01 6.12 1.52
N LEU A 243 9.59 6.34 0.35
CA LEU A 243 9.09 5.78 -0.90
C LEU A 243 9.64 4.38 -1.15
N ARG A 244 10.87 4.09 -0.68
CA ARG A 244 11.52 2.77 -0.81
C ARG A 244 12.44 2.45 0.35
N GLY A 245 12.35 1.20 0.78
CA GLY A 245 13.14 0.58 1.83
C GLY A 245 12.91 1.20 3.21
N CYS A 246 13.55 0.64 4.22
CA CYS A 246 13.49 1.18 5.57
C CYS A 246 14.66 2.14 5.84
N TRP A 247 14.41 3.16 6.64
CA TRP A 247 15.38 4.18 7.00
C TRP A 247 15.48 4.33 8.50
N LEU A 248 16.70 4.47 9.01
CA LEU A 248 16.98 4.82 10.39
C LEU A 248 17.14 6.34 10.48
N LEU A 249 16.24 6.96 11.23
CA LEU A 249 16.24 8.39 11.50
C LEU A 249 16.88 8.64 12.87
N TYR A 250 17.96 9.42 12.89
CA TYR A 250 18.59 9.87 14.11
C TYR A 250 18.12 11.27 14.46
N TYR A 251 17.72 11.46 15.71
CA TYR A 251 17.19 12.72 16.19
C TYR A 251 17.70 13.03 17.59
N GLN A 252 17.77 14.32 17.90
CA GLN A 252 18.12 14.79 19.23
C GLN A 252 16.87 15.31 19.94
N GLU A 253 16.62 14.75 21.12
CA GLU A 253 15.64 15.24 22.08
C GLU A 253 16.41 15.69 23.34
N ASP A 254 16.33 16.97 23.65
CA ASP A 254 17.12 17.64 24.69
C ASP A 254 18.64 17.37 24.57
N ILE A 255 19.13 16.35 25.29
CA ILE A 255 20.56 15.98 25.42
C ILE A 255 20.81 14.53 24.92
N SER A 256 19.77 13.73 24.70
CA SER A 256 19.91 12.35 24.23
C SER A 256 19.76 12.25 22.72
N ASP A 257 20.71 11.55 22.09
CA ASP A 257 20.57 11.09 20.71
C ASP A 257 19.73 9.81 20.70
N ASN A 258 18.62 9.87 19.97
CA ASN A 258 17.65 8.80 19.82
C ASN A 258 17.56 8.40 18.35
N GLN A 259 16.95 7.24 18.10
CA GLN A 259 16.75 6.72 16.75
C GLN A 259 15.36 6.09 16.61
N CYS A 260 14.75 6.24 15.43
CA CYS A 260 13.54 5.51 15.06
C CYS A 260 13.67 4.93 13.65
N VAL A 261 12.94 3.85 13.40
CA VAL A 261 12.85 3.22 12.08
C VAL A 261 11.65 3.80 11.36
N LEU A 262 11.87 4.26 10.14
CA LEU A 262 10.85 4.65 9.19
C LEU A 262 10.74 3.53 8.15
N GLU A 263 9.60 2.85 8.15
CA GLU A 263 9.22 1.91 7.10
C GLU A 263 8.66 2.68 5.89
N GLU A 264 8.43 2.00 4.77
CA GLU A 264 7.75 2.62 3.63
C GLU A 264 6.39 3.17 4.05
N GLY A 265 6.17 4.46 3.81
CA GLY A 265 5.02 5.15 4.37
C GLY A 265 5.06 6.66 4.26
N LEU A 266 3.95 7.26 4.69
CA LEU A 266 3.70 8.69 4.67
C LEU A 266 3.71 9.23 6.11
N TYR A 267 4.71 10.04 6.42
CA TYR A 267 4.92 10.63 7.74
C TYR A 267 4.67 12.13 7.67
N ALA A 268 3.42 12.54 7.90
CA ALA A 268 2.96 13.93 7.71
C ALA A 268 3.63 14.92 8.67
N ASP A 269 4.17 14.45 9.78
CA ASP A 269 4.93 15.26 10.74
C ASP A 269 5.92 14.41 11.55
N LEU A 270 6.75 15.05 12.38
CA LEU A 270 7.69 14.34 13.24
C LEU A 270 7.01 13.49 14.33
N THR A 271 5.77 13.81 14.72
CA THR A 271 4.99 12.98 15.65
C THR A 271 4.67 11.64 15.02
N SER A 272 4.28 11.63 13.74
CA SER A 272 4.01 10.40 12.99
C SER A 272 5.25 9.52 12.81
N CYS A 273 6.46 10.11 12.86
CA CYS A 273 7.74 9.39 12.86
C CYS A 273 8.08 8.79 14.24
N GLY A 274 7.34 9.15 15.28
CA GLY A 274 7.66 8.81 16.68
C GLY A 274 8.62 9.78 17.37
N CYS A 275 8.85 10.99 16.84
CA CYS A 275 9.83 11.97 17.37
C CYS A 275 9.31 13.44 17.41
N PRO A 276 8.21 13.74 18.13
CA PRO A 276 7.44 15.00 18.00
C PRO A 276 8.18 16.32 18.33
N THR A 277 9.19 16.28 19.19
CA THR A 277 9.87 17.46 19.79
C THR A 277 11.34 17.58 19.35
N SER A 278 11.75 16.79 18.37
CA SER A 278 13.16 16.49 18.14
C SER A 278 13.73 17.15 16.89
N THR A 279 15.03 17.44 16.92
CA THR A 279 15.77 17.90 15.73
C THR A 279 16.36 16.69 15.01
N VAL A 280 15.99 16.48 13.75
CA VAL A 280 16.54 15.41 12.91
C VAL A 280 18.00 15.74 12.56
N LYS A 281 18.91 14.80 12.83
CA LYS A 281 20.36 14.97 12.61
C LYS A 281 20.85 14.29 11.35
N SER A 282 20.48 13.02 11.19
CA SER A 282 20.97 12.16 10.12
C SER A 282 19.95 11.10 9.75
N LEU A 283 20.10 10.59 8.52
CA LEU A 283 19.24 9.56 7.94
C LEU A 283 20.13 8.48 7.36
N LYS A 284 19.82 7.22 7.61
CA LYS A 284 20.60 6.09 7.12
C LYS A 284 19.69 5.00 6.57
N PRO A 285 19.86 4.55 5.31
CA PRO A 285 19.17 3.37 4.82
C PRO A 285 19.47 2.14 5.68
N ILE A 286 18.47 1.30 5.91
CA ILE A 286 18.63 0.02 6.59
C ILE A 286 18.75 -1.05 5.51
N ASP A 287 19.92 -1.68 5.46
CA ASP A 287 20.13 -2.80 4.56
C ASP A 287 19.31 -4.01 4.99
N TYR A 288 18.58 -4.59 4.03
CA TYR A 288 17.90 -5.86 4.24
C TYR A 288 18.94 -6.97 4.40
N VAL A 289 19.10 -7.43 5.64
CA VAL A 289 19.95 -8.58 5.96
C VAL A 289 19.07 -9.83 5.87
N PHE A 290 19.24 -10.61 4.79
CA PHE A 290 18.62 -11.93 4.62
C PHE A 290 19.34 -12.98 5.49
N GLU A 291 19.34 -12.76 6.79
CA GLU A 291 19.74 -13.75 7.79
C GLU A 291 18.52 -14.14 8.61
N GLU A 292 18.48 -15.35 9.17
CA GLU A 292 17.37 -15.72 10.06
C GLU A 292 17.41 -14.83 11.32
N PRO A 293 16.29 -14.14 11.66
CA PRO A 293 16.25 -13.30 12.85
C PRO A 293 16.42 -14.19 14.08
N SER A 294 17.26 -13.76 15.00
CA SER A 294 17.48 -14.50 16.24
C SER A 294 17.67 -13.56 17.41
N ILE A 295 17.27 -14.03 18.59
CA ILE A 295 17.48 -13.34 19.85
C ILE A 295 18.32 -14.25 20.74
N SER A 296 19.49 -13.75 21.11
CA SER A 296 20.34 -14.38 22.11
C SER A 296 20.20 -13.65 23.44
N LEU A 297 19.86 -14.40 24.49
CA LEU A 297 19.79 -13.90 25.86
C LEU A 297 21.01 -14.40 26.63
N PHE A 298 21.64 -13.53 27.41
CA PHE A 298 22.88 -13.85 28.13
C PHE A 298 22.70 -13.72 29.64
N ALA A 299 23.32 -14.64 30.38
CA ALA A 299 23.25 -14.68 31.84
C ALA A 299 24.10 -13.60 32.54
N LEU A 300 25.02 -12.95 31.82
CA LEU A 300 25.85 -11.84 32.31
C LEU A 300 25.65 -10.60 31.44
N GLU A 301 26.19 -9.46 31.89
CA GLU A 301 26.24 -8.23 31.11
C GLU A 301 27.17 -8.39 29.89
N HIS A 302 27.08 -7.46 28.93
CA HIS A 302 27.96 -7.41 27.74
C HIS A 302 27.95 -8.64 26.82
N CYS A 303 26.83 -9.37 26.77
CA CYS A 303 26.65 -10.58 25.97
C CYS A 303 27.64 -11.71 26.33
N GLU A 304 27.92 -11.88 27.61
CA GLU A 304 28.82 -12.91 28.12
C GLU A 304 28.12 -14.00 28.94
N GLY A 305 28.81 -15.12 29.15
CA GLY A 305 28.33 -16.22 29.97
C GLY A 305 27.43 -17.19 29.22
N ARG A 306 26.47 -17.80 29.93
CA ARG A 306 25.55 -18.77 29.32
C ARG A 306 24.60 -18.04 28.39
N GLU A 307 24.50 -18.53 27.15
CA GLU A 307 23.63 -18.00 26.11
C GLU A 307 22.38 -18.89 25.94
N LEU A 308 21.23 -18.26 25.75
CA LEU A 308 19.98 -18.89 25.31
C LEU A 308 19.60 -18.28 23.97
N HIS A 309 19.73 -19.08 22.91
CA HIS A 309 19.48 -18.66 21.52
C HIS A 309 18.04 -19.02 21.12
N LEU A 310 17.32 -18.05 20.55
CA LEU A 310 15.93 -18.16 20.11
C LEU A 310 15.82 -17.80 18.63
N GLU A 311 15.51 -18.79 17.79
CA GLU A 311 15.28 -18.63 16.34
C GLU A 311 13.79 -18.63 15.97
N GLU A 312 12.92 -19.11 16.87
CA GLU A 312 11.47 -19.15 16.67
C GLU A 312 10.74 -18.23 17.66
N ALA A 313 9.51 -17.84 17.32
CA ALA A 313 8.68 -17.01 18.19
C ALA A 313 8.38 -17.71 19.52
N VAL A 314 8.79 -17.11 20.64
CA VAL A 314 8.53 -17.64 21.98
C VAL A 314 7.57 -16.71 22.75
N ASN A 315 6.40 -17.24 23.11
CA ASN A 315 5.37 -16.48 23.84
C ASN A 315 5.73 -16.17 25.31
N SER A 316 6.70 -16.89 25.88
CA SER A 316 7.21 -16.67 27.22
C SER A 316 8.59 -17.32 27.40
N VAL A 317 9.57 -16.52 27.82
CA VAL A 317 10.92 -17.01 28.20
C VAL A 317 10.94 -17.54 29.64
N LEU A 318 9.86 -17.33 30.41
CA LEU A 318 9.68 -17.88 31.75
C LEU A 318 9.30 -19.36 31.66
N ASN A 319 10.25 -20.20 31.24
CA ASN A 319 10.08 -21.64 31.30
C ASN A 319 10.51 -22.11 32.69
N LYS A 320 9.60 -22.76 33.43
CA LYS A 320 9.82 -23.14 34.85
C LYS A 320 10.99 -24.10 35.07
N ASP A 321 11.48 -24.74 34.00
CA ASP A 321 12.57 -25.71 34.04
C ASP A 321 13.96 -25.12 33.71
N LEU A 322 14.02 -23.84 33.31
CA LEU A 322 15.26 -23.12 33.01
C LEU A 322 15.40 -21.93 33.98
N HIS A 323 16.18 -22.10 35.05
CA HIS A 323 16.64 -20.98 35.88
C HIS A 323 17.64 -20.13 35.07
N PHE A 324 17.13 -19.32 34.15
CA PHE A 324 17.90 -18.44 33.28
C PHE A 324 17.55 -16.99 33.60
N TYR A 325 18.48 -16.27 34.22
CA TYR A 325 18.33 -14.84 34.55
C TYR A 325 19.06 -14.02 33.50
N THR A 326 18.30 -13.33 32.63
CA THR A 326 18.85 -12.53 31.54
C THR A 326 19.41 -11.21 32.06
N GLN A 327 20.67 -10.91 31.74
CA GLN A 327 21.35 -9.65 32.07
C GLN A 327 21.73 -8.83 30.83
N SER A 328 21.89 -9.46 29.67
CA SER A 328 22.04 -8.76 28.39
C SER A 328 21.41 -9.52 27.24
N VAL A 329 21.14 -8.82 26.14
CA VAL A 329 20.42 -9.34 24.97
C VAL A 329 21.17 -8.92 23.72
N TRP A 330 21.39 -9.88 22.82
CA TRP A 330 21.84 -9.62 21.46
C TRP A 330 20.71 -9.98 20.51
N VAL A 331 20.23 -8.98 19.77
CA VAL A 331 19.29 -9.20 18.67
C VAL A 331 20.09 -9.25 17.37
N LYS A 332 20.00 -10.36 16.66
CA LYS A 332 20.45 -10.46 15.29
C LYS A 332 19.26 -10.13 14.40
N SER A 333 19.30 -8.98 13.76
CA SER A 333 18.27 -8.57 12.80
C SER A 333 18.33 -9.48 11.58
N GLY A 334 17.19 -10.02 11.22
CA GLY A 334 16.96 -10.85 10.04
C GLY A 334 15.55 -10.58 9.50
N LEU A 335 15.35 -10.79 8.20
CA LEU A 335 14.04 -10.63 7.55
C LEU A 335 13.27 -11.94 7.54
#